data_AF-A0A1X2AHD4-F1
#
_entry.id   AF-A0A1X2AHD4-F1
#
_cell.length_a   1.000
_cell.length_b   1.000
_cell.length_c   1.000
_cell.angle_alpha   90.00
_cell.angle_beta   90.00
_cell.angle_gamma   90.00
#
_symmetry.space_group_name_H-M   'P 1'
#
loop_
_entity.id
_entity.type
_entity.pdbx_description
1 polymer ?
#
loop_
_entity_poly.entity_id
_entity_poly.type
_entity_poly.pdbx_seq_one_letter_code
_entity_poly.pdbx_strand_id
1 'polypeptide(L)'
;MSQDPPERPAAQDGESREPKAGEGAAHGRHELPANRPRPEIGPVHRTGLSGLLRGGRSRLAFGILATVLCLVLGIAIVTQVRQTKSGDSLDTARPADLLVLLDSLRQREATLNTEVGELQNTLNSLQASGNSDQAAIQSAQARLAALSILVGAVGATGPGVTITIDDPGPGVSPEALLDVVNELRAAGAEAIEVNDAHQSVRVGVDTWIVGTPGALTIDTKNLSPPYSILAIGDPPTLAAAMNIPGGAQDSIKRVGARMSVQQADRVEVTTLRQPKPHQYAQPVK
;
A
#
# COMPACT_ATOMS: atom_id res chain seq x y z
N MET A 1 2.62 -48.21 -19.39
CA MET A 1 2.59 -48.36 -20.86
C MET A 1 1.41 -47.54 -21.33
N SER A 2 1.62 -46.42 -22.02
CA SER A 2 1.94 -46.34 -23.47
C SER A 2 0.72 -46.78 -24.31
N GLN A 3 0.26 -46.08 -25.35
CA GLN A 3 0.73 -44.85 -26.02
C GLN A 3 -0.46 -44.28 -26.84
N ASP A 4 -0.29 -43.09 -27.42
CA ASP A 4 -1.23 -42.41 -28.33
C ASP A 4 -0.42 -41.92 -29.55
N PRO A 5 -1.00 -41.44 -30.69
CA PRO A 5 -2.06 -41.95 -31.57
C PRO A 5 -1.43 -42.45 -32.92
N PRO A 6 -2.10 -42.51 -34.11
CA PRO A 6 -2.61 -41.36 -34.92
C PRO A 6 -3.97 -41.67 -35.63
N GLU A 7 -4.53 -41.01 -36.66
CA GLU A 7 -4.12 -39.89 -37.53
C GLU A 7 -5.32 -39.04 -38.07
N ARG A 8 -5.54 -38.91 -39.40
CA ARG A 8 -6.66 -38.27 -40.12
C ARG A 8 -6.96 -39.02 -41.44
N PRO A 9 -8.08 -38.73 -42.11
CA PRO A 9 -7.96 -38.24 -43.50
C PRO A 9 -8.87 -37.02 -43.81
N ALA A 10 -8.82 -36.54 -45.05
CA ALA A 10 -9.36 -35.24 -45.48
C ALA A 10 -10.27 -35.33 -46.74
N ALA A 11 -11.04 -34.25 -46.98
CA ALA A 11 -11.59 -33.83 -48.28
C ALA A 11 -12.73 -34.73 -48.88
N GLN A 12 -13.62 -34.30 -49.79
CA GLN A 12 -13.89 -32.98 -50.40
C GLN A 12 -15.29 -32.94 -51.10
N ASP A 13 -15.66 -31.78 -51.66
CA ASP A 13 -16.52 -31.52 -52.85
C ASP A 13 -18.07 -31.43 -52.82
N GLY A 14 -18.58 -30.57 -53.73
CA GLY A 14 -20.00 -30.35 -54.10
C GLY A 14 -20.62 -29.04 -53.57
N GLU A 15 -20.25 -27.83 -53.98
CA GLU A 15 -20.23 -27.19 -55.32
C GLU A 15 -21.59 -26.63 -55.82
N SER A 16 -21.55 -25.46 -56.51
CA SER A 16 -22.59 -24.81 -57.33
C SER A 16 -23.72 -24.02 -56.61
N ARG A 17 -24.17 -22.84 -57.09
CA ARG A 17 -23.75 -21.98 -58.22
C ARG A 17 -24.38 -20.58 -58.12
N GLU A 18 -23.63 -19.51 -58.43
CA GLU A 18 -24.22 -18.29 -59.04
C GLU A 18 -24.61 -18.58 -60.51
N PRO A 19 -25.34 -17.69 -61.22
CA PRO A 19 -24.59 -16.77 -62.10
C PRO A 19 -25.26 -15.43 -62.51
N LYS A 20 -24.40 -14.55 -63.04
CA LYS A 20 -24.59 -13.58 -64.16
C LYS A 20 -24.79 -12.08 -63.85
N ALA A 21 -23.77 -11.32 -64.27
CA ALA A 21 -23.92 -9.98 -64.83
C ALA A 21 -24.46 -10.03 -66.28
N GLY A 22 -25.06 -8.93 -66.72
CA GLY A 22 -25.49 -8.69 -68.10
C GLY A 22 -25.64 -7.18 -68.36
N GLU A 23 -24.94 -6.69 -69.38
CA GLU A 23 -24.86 -5.27 -69.75
C GLU A 23 -25.78 -5.00 -70.96
N GLY A 24 -26.48 -3.86 -71.00
CA GLY A 24 -27.38 -3.53 -72.11
C GLY A 24 -28.08 -2.18 -71.94
N ALA A 25 -27.78 -1.23 -72.85
CA ALA A 25 -28.32 0.12 -72.82
C ALA A 25 -29.64 0.26 -73.60
N ALA A 26 -30.59 1.03 -73.07
CA ALA A 26 -31.70 1.63 -73.85
C ALA A 26 -32.31 2.85 -73.12
N HIS A 27 -32.80 3.82 -73.90
CA HIS A 27 -33.30 5.11 -73.40
C HIS A 27 -34.65 5.03 -72.66
N GLY A 28 -34.79 5.86 -71.60
CA GLY A 28 -36.07 6.12 -70.93
C GLY A 28 -36.13 7.54 -70.34
N ARG A 29 -36.45 8.53 -71.18
CA ARG A 29 -36.63 9.94 -70.76
C ARG A 29 -37.74 10.04 -69.69
N HIS A 30 -37.40 10.50 -68.48
CA HIS A 30 -38.37 11.04 -67.55
C HIS A 30 -38.41 12.56 -67.70
N GLU A 31 -39.32 13.04 -68.56
CA GLU A 31 -39.66 14.46 -68.61
C GLU A 31 -40.55 14.81 -67.42
N LEU A 32 -40.12 15.78 -66.62
CA LEU A 32 -40.91 16.31 -65.51
C LEU A 32 -42.07 17.15 -66.07
N PRO A 33 -43.32 17.00 -65.57
CA PRO A 33 -44.46 17.75 -66.08
C PRO A 33 -44.32 19.24 -65.79
N ALA A 34 -44.13 20.03 -66.86
CA ALA A 34 -43.96 21.46 -66.80
C ALA A 34 -45.30 22.20 -66.66
N ASN A 35 -45.82 22.34 -65.43
CA ASN A 35 -46.74 23.44 -65.09
C ASN A 35 -46.95 23.64 -63.58
N ARG A 36 -46.06 24.40 -62.92
CA ARG A 36 -46.36 25.16 -61.69
C ARG A 36 -45.60 26.50 -61.73
N PRO A 37 -46.21 27.63 -61.32
CA PRO A 37 -45.60 28.95 -61.41
C PRO A 37 -44.36 29.06 -60.51
N ARG A 38 -43.35 29.81 -60.98
CA ARG A 38 -42.14 30.13 -60.20
C ARG A 38 -42.55 30.89 -58.92
N PRO A 39 -42.14 30.47 -57.71
CA PRO A 39 -42.12 31.36 -56.56
C PRO A 39 -41.06 32.44 -56.79
N GLU A 40 -41.38 33.68 -56.44
CA GLU A 40 -40.46 34.81 -56.56
C GLU A 40 -39.24 34.61 -55.65
N ILE A 41 -38.06 34.91 -56.19
CA ILE A 41 -36.80 34.90 -55.42
C ILE A 41 -36.78 36.18 -54.59
N GLY A 42 -37.30 36.09 -53.36
CA GLY A 42 -37.19 37.15 -52.36
C GLY A 42 -35.72 37.51 -52.09
N PRO A 43 -35.43 38.77 -51.71
CA PRO A 43 -34.06 39.25 -51.57
C PRO A 43 -33.28 38.48 -50.51
N VAL A 44 -32.01 38.21 -50.80
CA VAL A 44 -31.11 37.42 -49.96
C VAL A 44 -30.91 38.10 -48.61
N HIS A 45 -31.57 37.61 -47.56
CA HIS A 45 -31.31 38.05 -46.20
C HIS A 45 -29.90 37.61 -45.78
N ARG A 46 -28.94 38.53 -45.89
CA ARG A 46 -27.68 38.43 -45.13
C ARG A 46 -28.03 38.26 -43.65
N THR A 47 -27.59 37.15 -43.06
CA THR A 47 -27.70 36.91 -41.61
C THR A 47 -26.76 37.85 -40.86
N GLY A 48 -27.17 39.12 -40.75
CA GLY A 48 -26.47 40.14 -39.96
C GLY A 48 -26.59 39.85 -38.47
N LEU A 49 -25.50 40.10 -37.74
CA LEU A 49 -25.38 39.99 -36.28
C LEU A 49 -26.20 41.04 -35.49
N SER A 50 -27.35 41.44 -36.01
CA SER A 50 -28.18 42.56 -35.55
C SER A 50 -29.60 42.13 -35.11
N GLY A 51 -29.73 40.92 -34.58
CA GLY A 51 -30.90 40.46 -33.80
C GLY A 51 -30.82 40.80 -32.30
N LEU A 52 -29.72 41.39 -31.84
CA LEU A 52 -29.62 42.03 -30.54
C LEU A 52 -30.41 43.34 -30.57
N LEU A 53 -31.69 43.33 -30.15
CA LEU A 53 -32.44 44.45 -29.52
C LEU A 53 -33.96 44.18 -29.37
N ARG A 54 -34.34 43.08 -28.69
CA ARG A 54 -35.66 42.94 -28.02
C ARG A 54 -35.50 41.99 -26.83
N GLY A 55 -35.75 42.49 -25.62
CA GLY A 55 -35.51 41.74 -24.37
C GLY A 55 -34.48 42.35 -23.41
N GLY A 56 -34.47 43.68 -23.21
CA GLY A 56 -33.58 44.33 -22.22
C GLY A 56 -33.79 43.81 -20.79
N ARG A 57 -35.01 43.39 -20.44
CA ARG A 57 -35.32 42.77 -19.15
C ARG A 57 -34.85 41.31 -19.03
N SER A 58 -34.89 40.50 -20.10
CA SER A 58 -34.48 39.09 -20.02
C SER A 58 -32.97 38.90 -19.96
N ARG A 59 -32.17 39.78 -20.59
CA ARG A 59 -30.71 39.74 -20.45
C ARG A 59 -30.23 40.16 -19.06
N LEU A 60 -30.87 41.17 -18.46
CA LEU A 60 -30.60 41.55 -17.08
C LEU A 60 -31.07 40.46 -16.10
N ALA A 61 -32.26 39.88 -16.30
CA ALA A 61 -32.74 38.76 -15.49
C ALA A 61 -31.83 37.52 -15.60
N PHE A 62 -31.34 37.18 -16.81
CA PHE A 62 -30.39 36.09 -17.02
C PHE A 62 -29.02 36.38 -16.39
N GLY A 63 -28.52 37.62 -16.50
CA GLY A 63 -27.30 38.07 -15.83
C GLY A 63 -27.40 37.99 -14.31
N ILE A 64 -28.52 38.45 -13.73
CA ILE A 64 -28.81 38.36 -12.30
C ILE A 64 -28.95 36.90 -11.86
N LEU A 65 -29.61 36.05 -12.66
CA LEU A 65 -29.73 34.62 -12.36
C LEU A 65 -28.35 33.94 -12.39
N ALA A 66 -27.50 34.28 -13.36
CA ALA A 66 -26.16 33.74 -13.48
C ALA A 66 -25.23 34.20 -12.35
N THR A 67 -25.31 35.46 -11.90
CA THR A 67 -24.52 35.94 -10.75
C THR A 67 -25.01 35.33 -9.44
N VAL A 68 -26.33 35.20 -9.24
CA VAL A 68 -26.90 34.48 -8.09
C VAL A 68 -26.48 33.01 -8.10
N LEU A 69 -26.52 32.34 -9.25
CA LEU A 69 -26.09 30.95 -9.38
C LEU A 69 -24.59 30.79 -9.07
N CYS A 70 -23.73 31.64 -9.62
CA CYS A 70 -22.29 31.65 -9.31
C CYS A 70 -22.01 31.94 -7.82
N LEU A 71 -22.79 32.81 -7.20
CA LEU A 71 -22.63 33.16 -5.78
C LEU A 71 -23.08 32.00 -4.87
N VAL A 72 -24.20 31.35 -5.19
CA VAL A 72 -24.64 30.12 -4.51
C VAL A 72 -23.64 28.98 -4.71
N LEU A 73 -23.12 28.80 -5.93
CA LEU A 73 -22.13 27.77 -6.24
C LEU A 73 -20.78 28.05 -5.54
N GLY A 74 -20.36 29.31 -5.49
CA GLY A 74 -19.17 29.74 -4.74
C GLY A 74 -19.32 29.51 -3.23
N ILE A 75 -20.48 29.81 -2.66
CA ILE A 75 -20.79 29.47 -1.26
C ILE A 75 -20.80 27.95 -1.07
N ALA A 76 -21.41 27.17 -1.97
CA ALA A 76 -21.45 25.72 -1.90
C ALA A 76 -20.06 25.08 -2.00
N ILE A 77 -19.17 25.61 -2.86
CA ILE A 77 -17.77 25.16 -2.96
C ILE A 77 -17.01 25.55 -1.70
N VAL A 78 -17.19 26.77 -1.16
CA VAL A 78 -16.53 27.19 0.09
C VAL A 78 -17.03 26.37 1.28
N THR A 79 -18.32 26.03 1.36
CA THR A 79 -18.85 25.17 2.43
C THR A 79 -18.43 23.72 2.25
N GLN A 80 -18.40 23.17 1.04
CA GLN A 80 -17.84 21.84 0.77
C GLN A 80 -16.35 21.78 1.11
N VAL A 81 -15.53 22.73 0.66
CA VAL A 81 -14.10 22.79 0.99
C VAL A 81 -13.88 22.98 2.50
N ARG A 82 -14.70 23.78 3.17
CA ARG A 82 -14.65 23.90 4.64
C ARG A 82 -15.10 22.61 5.32
N GLN A 83 -16.13 21.91 4.86
CA GLN A 83 -16.57 20.63 5.44
C GLN A 83 -15.58 19.49 5.15
N THR A 84 -14.97 19.44 3.97
CA THR A 84 -13.85 18.54 3.65
C THR A 84 -12.66 18.79 4.57
N LYS A 85 -12.35 20.04 4.88
CA LYS A 85 -11.31 20.40 5.87
C LYS A 85 -11.75 20.20 7.33
N SER A 86 -13.03 20.31 7.65
CA SER A 86 -13.58 20.04 8.98
C SER A 86 -13.81 18.55 9.25
N GLY A 87 -13.69 17.68 8.24
CA GLY A 87 -13.45 16.25 8.44
C GLY A 87 -12.15 15.98 9.20
N ASP A 88 -11.23 16.96 9.23
CA ASP A 88 -9.93 16.91 9.90
C ASP A 88 -9.95 17.53 11.31
N SER A 89 -11.15 17.75 11.90
CA SER A 89 -11.31 18.27 13.28
C SER A 89 -10.86 17.27 14.37
N LEU A 90 -10.06 16.27 14.00
CA LEU A 90 -9.52 15.21 14.84
C LEU A 90 -8.01 15.39 15.10
N ASP A 91 -7.37 16.30 14.38
CA ASP A 91 -5.91 16.41 14.30
C ASP A 91 -5.24 17.13 15.48
N THR A 92 -6.03 17.74 16.40
CA THR A 92 -5.50 18.40 17.62
C THR A 92 -5.81 17.68 18.93
N ALA A 93 -6.68 16.67 18.93
CA ALA A 93 -6.94 15.82 20.10
C ALA A 93 -6.09 14.54 20.06
N ARG A 94 -5.97 13.90 18.88
CA ARG A 94 -5.24 12.64 18.70
C ARG A 94 -3.73 12.70 18.97
N PRO A 95 -2.99 13.79 18.70
CA PRO A 95 -1.53 13.79 18.93
C PRO A 95 -1.16 13.58 20.39
N ALA A 96 -1.94 14.09 21.34
CA ALA A 96 -1.69 13.91 22.75
C ALA A 96 -1.88 12.43 23.18
N ASP A 97 -2.98 11.80 22.76
CA ASP A 97 -3.26 10.39 23.09
C ASP A 97 -2.28 9.43 22.40
N LEU A 98 -1.84 9.73 21.18
CA LEU A 98 -0.79 8.98 20.48
C LEU A 98 0.57 9.11 21.16
N LEU A 99 0.91 10.30 21.67
CA LEU A 99 2.12 10.51 22.47
C LEU A 99 2.05 9.75 23.80
N VAL A 100 0.91 9.76 24.50
CA VAL A 100 0.72 9.00 25.75
C VAL A 100 0.79 7.50 25.50
N LEU A 101 0.20 6.99 24.42
CA LEU A 101 0.28 5.57 24.08
C LEU A 101 1.72 5.16 23.73
N LEU A 102 2.42 5.93 22.89
CA LEU A 102 3.82 5.68 22.56
C LEU A 102 4.73 5.74 23.79
N ASP A 103 4.52 6.70 24.69
CA ASP A 103 5.26 6.81 25.94
C ASP A 103 4.98 5.60 26.85
N SER A 104 3.72 5.15 26.96
CA SER A 104 3.37 3.94 27.72
C SER A 104 4.01 2.66 27.16
N LEU A 105 4.12 2.54 25.82
CA LEU A 105 4.78 1.43 25.15
C LEU A 105 6.31 1.46 25.37
N ARG A 106 6.93 2.65 25.25
CA ARG A 106 8.35 2.86 25.53
C ARG A 106 8.69 2.62 27.00
N GLN A 107 7.85 3.09 27.92
CA GLN A 107 8.00 2.84 29.35
C GLN A 107 7.91 1.35 29.66
N ARG A 108 6.96 0.64 29.04
CA ARG A 108 6.83 -0.82 29.19
C ARG A 108 8.04 -1.55 28.61
N GLU A 109 8.54 -1.17 27.43
CA GLU A 109 9.79 -1.69 26.86
C GLU A 109 10.99 -1.43 27.79
N ALA A 110 11.09 -0.26 28.42
CA ALA A 110 12.14 0.07 29.38
C ALA A 110 12.08 -0.81 30.65
N THR A 111 10.89 -1.04 31.19
CA THR A 111 10.69 -1.98 32.31
C THR A 111 11.11 -3.40 31.93
N LEU A 112 10.70 -3.90 30.76
CA LEU A 112 11.04 -5.25 30.28
C LEU A 112 12.55 -5.41 30.04
N ASN A 113 13.22 -4.41 29.44
CA ASN A 113 14.68 -4.40 29.25
C ASN A 113 15.43 -4.45 30.59
N THR A 114 14.89 -3.84 31.64
CA THR A 114 15.55 -3.85 32.94
C THR A 114 15.29 -5.14 33.69
N GLU A 115 14.08 -5.71 33.61
CA GLU A 115 13.77 -7.05 34.14
C GLU A 115 14.69 -8.13 33.49
N VAL A 116 15.01 -7.99 32.20
CA VAL A 116 16.03 -8.83 31.53
C VAL A 116 17.39 -8.73 32.23
N GLY A 117 17.87 -7.52 32.53
CA GLY A 117 19.15 -7.33 33.23
C GLY A 117 19.15 -7.86 34.68
N GLU A 118 18.05 -7.68 35.40
CA GLU A 118 17.89 -8.18 36.77
C GLU A 118 17.80 -9.71 36.82
N LEU A 119 17.09 -10.34 35.89
CA LEU A 119 17.04 -11.80 35.76
C LEU A 119 18.41 -12.38 35.37
N GLN A 120 19.18 -11.72 34.50
CA GLN A 120 20.57 -12.13 34.19
C GLN A 120 21.45 -12.09 35.46
N ASN A 121 21.41 -10.99 36.22
CA ASN A 121 22.17 -10.87 37.46
C ASN A 121 21.73 -11.88 38.53
N THR A 122 20.42 -12.13 38.63
CA THR A 122 19.84 -13.12 39.54
C THR A 122 20.32 -14.53 39.20
N LEU A 123 20.28 -14.92 37.92
CA LEU A 123 20.75 -16.23 37.48
C LEU A 123 22.26 -16.41 37.71
N ASN A 124 23.07 -15.39 37.40
CA ASN A 124 24.50 -15.41 37.66
C ASN A 124 24.81 -15.61 39.16
N SER A 125 24.05 -14.96 40.06
CA SER A 125 24.23 -15.12 41.51
C SER A 125 23.71 -16.47 42.04
N LEU A 126 22.61 -17.00 41.50
CA LEU A 126 22.11 -18.35 41.85
C LEU A 126 23.07 -19.45 41.40
N GLN A 127 23.66 -19.33 40.22
CA GLN A 127 24.70 -20.23 39.73
C GLN A 127 25.97 -20.15 40.59
N ALA A 128 26.43 -18.93 40.93
CA ALA A 128 27.60 -18.72 41.77
C ALA A 128 27.42 -19.18 43.23
N SER A 129 26.19 -19.16 43.76
CA SER A 129 25.86 -19.60 45.12
C SER A 129 25.54 -21.10 45.22
N GLY A 130 25.51 -21.84 44.10
CA GLY A 130 25.24 -23.28 44.08
C GLY A 130 23.82 -23.65 44.53
N ASN A 131 22.86 -22.72 44.38
CA ASN A 131 21.50 -22.91 44.89
C ASN A 131 20.76 -23.99 44.08
N SER A 132 20.10 -24.92 44.77
CA SER A 132 19.66 -26.21 44.19
C SER A 132 18.20 -26.27 43.75
N ASP A 133 17.43 -25.17 43.86
CA ASP A 133 16.05 -25.10 43.38
C ASP A 133 16.00 -24.97 41.84
N GLN A 134 16.24 -26.10 41.20
CA GLN A 134 16.33 -26.22 39.75
C GLN A 134 15.05 -25.79 39.02
N ALA A 135 13.89 -25.91 39.67
CA ALA A 135 12.61 -25.48 39.11
C ALA A 135 12.49 -23.95 39.07
N ALA A 136 12.88 -23.27 40.15
CA ALA A 136 12.94 -21.81 40.19
C ALA A 136 13.94 -21.25 39.16
N ILE A 137 15.11 -21.88 39.04
CA ILE A 137 16.15 -21.49 38.05
C ILE A 137 15.63 -21.66 36.61
N GLN A 138 15.00 -22.78 36.28
CA GLN A 138 14.44 -23.00 34.93
C GLN A 138 13.32 -22.00 34.61
N SER A 139 12.44 -21.70 35.57
CA SER A 139 11.39 -20.69 35.40
C SER A 139 11.96 -19.29 35.14
N ALA A 140 12.98 -18.89 35.89
CA ALA A 140 13.69 -17.63 35.69
C ALA A 140 14.42 -17.57 34.33
N GLN A 141 15.07 -18.67 33.91
CA GLN A 141 15.70 -18.79 32.59
C GLN A 141 14.68 -18.69 31.44
N ALA A 142 13.55 -19.38 31.53
CA ALA A 142 12.49 -19.33 30.52
C ALA A 142 11.90 -17.91 30.41
N ARG A 143 11.63 -17.26 31.56
CA ARG A 143 11.15 -15.87 31.59
C ARG A 143 12.18 -14.89 31.00
N LEU A 144 13.44 -15.03 31.37
CA LEU A 144 14.53 -14.23 30.81
C LEU A 144 14.62 -14.38 29.29
N ALA A 145 14.57 -15.62 28.78
CA ALA A 145 14.66 -15.89 27.35
C ALA A 145 13.48 -15.24 26.59
N ALA A 146 12.25 -15.43 27.06
CA ALA A 146 11.06 -14.83 26.47
C ALA A 146 11.12 -13.30 26.44
N LEU A 147 11.51 -12.67 27.57
CA LEU A 147 11.65 -11.22 27.65
C LEU A 147 12.79 -10.69 26.77
N SER A 148 13.92 -11.39 26.72
CA SER A 148 15.08 -11.00 25.90
C SER A 148 14.76 -11.06 24.40
N ILE A 149 13.94 -12.01 23.96
CA ILE A 149 13.45 -12.10 22.58
C ILE A 149 12.48 -10.93 22.30
N LEU A 150 11.55 -10.67 23.21
CA LEU A 150 10.53 -9.62 23.08
C LEU A 150 11.12 -8.21 22.92
N VAL A 151 12.15 -7.86 23.70
CA VAL A 151 12.86 -6.58 23.57
C VAL A 151 13.97 -6.60 22.50
N GLY A 152 14.20 -7.76 21.87
CA GLY A 152 15.24 -7.96 20.87
C GLY A 152 16.68 -7.85 21.38
N ALA A 153 16.91 -8.10 22.67
CA ALA A 153 18.24 -8.19 23.27
C ALA A 153 18.99 -9.48 22.89
N VAL A 154 18.27 -10.53 22.45
CA VAL A 154 18.84 -11.76 21.87
C VAL A 154 18.24 -12.08 20.51
N GLY A 155 18.95 -12.90 19.74
CA GLY A 155 18.43 -13.48 18.50
C GLY A 155 17.32 -14.49 18.77
N ALA A 156 16.51 -14.77 17.75
CA ALA A 156 15.40 -15.71 17.78
C ALA A 156 15.43 -16.64 16.56
N THR A 157 14.86 -17.83 16.70
CA THR A 157 14.64 -18.75 15.59
C THR A 157 13.31 -19.46 15.74
N GLY A 158 12.64 -19.71 14.62
CA GLY A 158 11.32 -20.34 14.55
C GLY A 158 10.84 -20.41 13.11
N PRO A 159 9.65 -20.95 12.84
CA PRO A 159 9.03 -20.87 11.53
C PRO A 159 8.79 -19.40 11.15
N GLY A 160 8.72 -19.11 9.85
CA GLY A 160 8.48 -17.75 9.39
C GLY A 160 8.52 -17.56 7.89
N VAL A 161 8.74 -16.31 7.47
CA VAL A 161 8.94 -15.92 6.08
C VAL A 161 10.22 -15.11 5.89
N THR A 162 10.84 -15.29 4.72
CA THR A 162 11.78 -14.36 4.11
C THR A 162 11.03 -13.60 3.01
N ILE A 163 11.08 -12.28 3.03
CA ILE A 163 10.51 -11.42 1.99
C ILE A 163 11.66 -10.69 1.30
N THR A 164 11.82 -10.89 0.00
CA THR A 164 12.78 -10.14 -0.81
C THR A 164 12.08 -9.07 -1.62
N ILE A 165 12.58 -7.84 -1.58
CA ILE A 165 12.10 -6.68 -2.35
C ILE A 165 13.23 -6.22 -3.26
N ASP A 166 13.09 -6.50 -4.55
CA ASP A 166 14.00 -6.07 -5.61
C ASP A 166 13.47 -4.76 -6.24
N ASP A 167 14.21 -3.67 -6.07
CA ASP A 167 13.81 -2.31 -6.46
C ASP A 167 14.89 -1.65 -7.35
N PRO A 168 14.94 -2.01 -8.65
CA PRO A 168 15.98 -1.53 -9.57
C PRO A 168 15.76 -0.10 -10.09
N GLY A 169 14.57 0.47 -9.86
CA GLY A 169 14.20 1.83 -10.30
C GLY A 169 14.14 2.84 -9.16
N PRO A 170 14.86 2.60 -8.05
CA PRO A 170 14.52 2.94 -6.66
C PRO A 170 13.22 3.72 -6.45
N GLY A 171 12.12 2.98 -6.25
CA GLY A 171 10.78 3.52 -6.04
C GLY A 171 10.17 3.24 -4.66
N VAL A 172 10.73 2.32 -3.86
CA VAL A 172 10.19 1.93 -2.55
C VAL A 172 10.42 3.04 -1.53
N SER A 173 9.32 3.64 -1.05
CA SER A 173 9.36 4.74 -0.08
C SER A 173 9.43 4.25 1.38
N PRO A 174 9.77 5.13 2.35
CA PRO A 174 9.72 4.82 3.77
C PRO A 174 8.37 4.24 4.22
N GLU A 175 7.27 4.79 3.70
CA GLU A 175 5.90 4.37 4.01
C GLU A 175 5.63 2.96 3.47
N ALA A 176 6.03 2.68 2.22
CA ALA A 176 5.81 1.37 1.60
C ALA A 176 6.57 0.24 2.34
N LEU A 177 7.76 0.52 2.89
CA LEU A 177 8.48 -0.45 3.72
C LEU A 177 7.91 -0.55 5.14
N LEU A 178 7.38 0.54 5.70
CA LEU A 178 6.68 0.55 6.99
C LEU A 178 5.38 -0.26 6.91
N ASP A 179 4.65 -0.19 5.79
CA ASP A 179 3.46 -1.01 5.53
C ASP A 179 3.82 -2.51 5.58
N VAL A 180 4.92 -2.95 4.94
CA VAL A 180 5.40 -4.36 5.04
C VAL A 180 5.60 -4.78 6.49
N VAL A 181 6.27 -3.95 7.29
CA VAL A 181 6.53 -4.23 8.72
C VAL A 181 5.23 -4.28 9.53
N ASN A 182 4.25 -3.41 9.22
CA ASN A 182 2.99 -3.35 9.93
C ASN A 182 2.04 -4.50 9.57
N GLU A 183 1.99 -4.91 8.30
CA GLU A 183 1.24 -6.09 7.86
C GLU A 183 1.81 -7.38 8.50
N LEU A 184 3.14 -7.49 8.59
CA LEU A 184 3.78 -8.59 9.34
C LEU A 184 3.40 -8.59 10.83
N ARG A 185 3.40 -7.43 11.49
CA ARG A 185 2.94 -7.30 12.89
C ARG A 185 1.46 -7.67 13.05
N ALA A 186 0.60 -7.21 12.15
CA ALA A 186 -0.84 -7.53 12.15
C ALA A 186 -1.09 -9.03 11.94
N ALA A 187 -0.23 -9.69 11.15
CA ALA A 187 -0.22 -11.13 10.91
C ALA A 187 0.41 -11.96 12.05
N GLY A 188 0.85 -11.32 13.15
CA GLY A 188 1.39 -12.01 14.33
C GLY A 188 2.88 -12.34 14.27
N ALA A 189 3.69 -11.58 13.52
CA ALA A 189 5.15 -11.75 13.56
C ALA A 189 5.73 -11.42 14.95
N GLU A 190 6.46 -12.36 15.53
CA GLU A 190 7.04 -12.29 16.87
C GLU A 190 8.41 -11.60 16.88
N ALA A 191 9.17 -11.72 15.79
CA ALA A 191 10.44 -11.03 15.57
C ALA A 191 10.57 -10.68 14.08
N ILE A 192 11.01 -9.45 13.79
CA ILE A 192 11.23 -8.96 12.42
C ILE A 192 12.65 -8.36 12.31
N GLU A 193 13.34 -8.66 11.24
CA GLU A 193 14.64 -8.10 10.87
C GLU A 193 14.57 -7.56 9.44
N VAL A 194 15.07 -6.34 9.20
CA VAL A 194 15.20 -5.77 7.86
C VAL A 194 16.68 -5.66 7.50
N ASN A 195 17.03 -6.23 6.34
CA ASN A 195 18.38 -6.33 5.83
C ASN A 195 18.53 -5.68 4.46
N ASP A 196 19.73 -5.21 4.15
CA ASP A 196 20.24 -5.08 2.78
C ASP A 196 21.53 -5.92 2.61
N ALA A 197 22.35 -5.60 1.61
CA ALA A 197 23.62 -6.30 1.35
C ALA A 197 24.70 -6.09 2.44
N HIS A 198 24.54 -5.12 3.36
CA HIS A 198 25.59 -4.64 4.26
C HIS A 198 25.13 -4.36 5.70
N GLN A 199 23.84 -4.11 5.91
CA GLN A 199 23.25 -3.66 7.16
C GLN A 199 22.00 -4.46 7.51
N SER A 200 21.84 -4.69 8.82
CA SER A 200 20.72 -5.42 9.42
C SER A 200 20.12 -4.63 10.57
N VAL A 201 18.80 -4.52 10.64
CA VAL A 201 18.06 -3.84 11.73
C VAL A 201 17.03 -4.77 12.33
N ARG A 202 17.14 -5.01 13.65
CA ARG A 202 16.10 -5.66 14.44
C ARG A 202 14.98 -4.67 14.72
N VAL A 203 13.80 -4.92 14.18
CA VAL A 203 12.62 -4.09 14.38
C VAL A 203 12.15 -4.23 15.84
N GLY A 204 12.02 -3.10 16.53
CA GLY A 204 11.37 -2.98 17.83
C GLY A 204 10.06 -2.21 17.77
N VAL A 205 9.47 -1.89 18.93
CA VAL A 205 8.19 -1.15 19.00
C VAL A 205 8.34 0.31 18.58
N ASP A 206 9.48 0.95 18.85
CA ASP A 206 9.77 2.34 18.50
C ASP A 206 10.59 2.50 17.20
N THR A 207 10.77 1.43 16.41
CA THR A 207 11.52 1.49 15.15
C THR A 207 10.84 2.40 14.13
N TRP A 208 11.65 3.24 13.48
CA TRP A 208 11.21 4.25 12.50
C TRP A 208 11.94 4.10 11.16
N ILE A 209 11.28 4.53 10.08
CA ILE A 209 11.80 4.51 8.72
C ILE A 209 11.62 5.90 8.11
N VAL A 210 12.69 6.47 7.56
CA VAL A 210 12.70 7.76 6.84
C VAL A 210 13.65 7.69 5.63
N GLY A 211 13.82 8.81 4.93
CA GLY A 211 14.75 8.94 3.82
C GLY A 211 14.04 9.07 2.48
N THR A 212 14.67 8.56 1.42
CA THR A 212 14.14 8.61 0.06
C THR A 212 14.27 7.23 -0.59
N PRO A 213 13.45 6.89 -1.61
CA PRO A 213 13.62 5.66 -2.37
C PRO A 213 15.08 5.40 -2.79
N GLY A 214 15.54 4.16 -2.61
CA GLY A 214 16.93 3.76 -2.81
C GLY A 214 17.89 4.03 -1.63
N ALA A 215 17.52 4.90 -0.68
CA ALA A 215 18.33 5.26 0.48
C ALA A 215 17.41 5.49 1.71
N LEU A 216 16.97 4.40 2.31
CA LEU A 216 16.09 4.41 3.48
C LEU A 216 16.94 4.35 4.75
N THR A 217 16.61 5.16 5.75
CA THR A 217 17.20 5.08 7.08
C THR A 217 16.21 4.38 8.00
N ILE A 218 16.58 3.20 8.53
CA ILE A 218 15.81 2.44 9.52
C ILE A 218 16.56 2.52 10.85
N ASP A 219 15.92 3.09 11.86
CA ASP A 219 16.57 3.52 13.09
C ASP A 219 17.85 4.33 12.79
N THR A 220 19.05 3.81 13.08
CA THR A 220 20.32 4.51 12.81
C THR A 220 21.08 4.00 11.59
N LYS A 221 20.50 3.08 10.80
CA LYS A 221 21.18 2.43 9.68
C LYS A 221 20.58 2.83 8.35
N ASN A 222 21.44 3.18 7.39
CA ASN A 222 21.04 3.39 6.00
C ASN A 222 21.07 2.06 5.25
N LEU A 223 19.96 1.75 4.58
CA LEU A 223 19.76 0.55 3.76
C LEU A 223 19.38 0.95 2.33
N SER A 224 19.93 0.22 1.36
CA SER A 224 19.65 0.36 -0.08
C SER A 224 19.11 -0.95 -0.66
N PRO A 225 18.35 -0.92 -1.77
CA PRO A 225 17.79 -2.14 -2.34
C PRO A 225 18.88 -3.03 -2.98
N PRO A 226 18.65 -4.36 -3.09
CA PRO A 226 17.44 -5.08 -2.69
C PRO A 226 17.34 -5.27 -1.17
N TYR A 227 16.11 -5.19 -0.65
CA TYR A 227 15.82 -5.40 0.77
C TYR A 227 15.43 -6.86 1.04
N SER A 228 15.81 -7.39 2.20
CA SER A 228 15.38 -8.70 2.70
C SER A 228 14.80 -8.56 4.10
N ILE A 229 13.52 -8.90 4.27
CA ILE A 229 12.83 -8.86 5.56
C ILE A 229 12.65 -10.30 6.06
N LEU A 230 13.22 -10.61 7.22
CA LEU A 230 13.02 -11.89 7.90
C LEU A 230 11.97 -11.69 8.98
N ALA A 231 10.96 -12.56 9.05
CA ALA A 231 9.91 -12.50 10.06
C ALA A 231 9.59 -13.88 10.61
N ILE A 232 9.63 -14.04 11.93
CA ILE A 232 9.28 -15.27 12.65
C ILE A 232 7.80 -15.20 13.06
N GLY A 233 7.04 -16.28 12.84
CA GLY A 233 5.60 -16.39 13.08
C GLY A 233 4.99 -17.51 12.23
N ASP A 234 3.66 -17.62 12.19
CA ASP A 234 2.98 -18.64 11.36
C ASP A 234 3.19 -18.37 9.84
N PRO A 235 3.93 -19.21 9.08
CA PRO A 235 4.32 -18.90 7.71
C PRO A 235 3.13 -18.69 6.75
N PRO A 236 2.05 -19.51 6.80
CA PRO A 236 0.85 -19.27 6.00
C PRO A 236 0.19 -17.92 6.31
N THR A 237 0.05 -17.55 7.58
CA THR A 237 -0.57 -16.28 7.99
C THR A 237 0.27 -15.07 7.58
N LEU A 238 1.59 -15.10 7.82
CA LEU A 238 2.51 -14.05 7.38
C LEU A 238 2.51 -13.88 5.85
N ALA A 239 2.52 -14.99 5.10
CA ALA A 239 2.46 -14.95 3.65
C ALA A 239 1.10 -14.49 3.11
N ALA A 240 -0.01 -14.86 3.77
CA ALA A 240 -1.35 -14.40 3.39
C ALA A 240 -1.49 -12.88 3.53
N ALA A 241 -0.97 -12.30 4.61
CA ALA A 241 -1.02 -10.85 4.85
C ALA A 241 -0.33 -10.04 3.75
N MET A 242 0.82 -10.49 3.25
CA MET A 242 1.50 -9.83 2.12
C MET A 242 0.66 -9.81 0.84
N ASN A 243 -0.27 -10.76 0.66
CA ASN A 243 -1.11 -10.87 -0.54
C ASN A 243 -2.49 -10.18 -0.39
N ILE A 244 -2.71 -9.39 0.67
CA ILE A 244 -3.94 -8.61 0.84
C ILE A 244 -4.04 -7.54 -0.28
N PRO A 245 -5.13 -7.51 -1.09
CA PRO A 245 -5.26 -6.57 -2.20
C PRO A 245 -5.22 -5.11 -1.74
N GLY A 246 -4.42 -4.29 -2.43
CA GLY A 246 -4.18 -2.89 -2.08
C GLY A 246 -3.25 -2.66 -0.88
N GLY A 247 -2.77 -3.73 -0.24
CA GLY A 247 -1.78 -3.67 0.85
C GLY A 247 -0.33 -3.57 0.36
N ALA A 248 0.60 -3.97 1.23
CA ALA A 248 2.03 -3.74 1.05
C ALA A 248 2.60 -4.22 -0.30
N GLN A 249 2.28 -5.46 -0.74
CA GLN A 249 2.83 -6.00 -1.99
C GLN A 249 2.37 -5.21 -3.23
N ASP A 250 1.13 -4.71 -3.25
CA ASP A 250 0.62 -3.91 -4.36
C ASP A 250 1.21 -2.48 -4.35
N SER A 251 1.47 -1.92 -3.17
CA SER A 251 2.24 -0.67 -3.04
C SER A 251 3.67 -0.80 -3.59
N ILE A 252 4.34 -1.94 -3.37
CA ILE A 252 5.67 -2.23 -3.92
C ILE A 252 5.62 -2.45 -5.44
N LYS A 253 4.66 -3.24 -5.96
CA LYS A 253 4.48 -3.43 -7.42
C LYS A 253 4.22 -2.12 -8.15
N ARG A 254 3.43 -1.22 -7.56
CA ARG A 254 3.01 0.07 -8.15
C ARG A 254 4.17 1.03 -8.43
N VAL A 255 5.30 0.87 -7.75
CA VAL A 255 6.53 1.66 -7.99
C VAL A 255 7.55 0.94 -8.90
N GLY A 256 7.18 -0.21 -9.48
CA GLY A 256 8.03 -0.99 -10.39
C GLY A 256 8.96 -2.00 -9.70
N ALA A 257 8.93 -2.07 -8.37
CA ALA A 257 9.68 -3.06 -7.59
C ALA A 257 8.96 -4.43 -7.55
N ARG A 258 9.72 -5.49 -7.27
CA ARG A 258 9.23 -6.87 -7.17
C ARG A 258 9.41 -7.42 -5.76
N MET A 259 8.30 -7.82 -5.14
CA MET A 259 8.30 -8.53 -3.86
C MET A 259 8.06 -10.03 -4.07
N SER A 260 8.90 -10.87 -3.47
CA SER A 260 8.67 -12.32 -3.32
C SER A 260 8.64 -12.71 -1.85
N VAL A 261 7.79 -13.66 -1.50
CA VAL A 261 7.66 -14.20 -0.13
C VAL A 261 7.99 -15.69 -0.15
N GLN A 262 8.93 -16.12 0.67
CA GLN A 262 9.35 -17.50 0.85
C GLN A 262 9.03 -17.93 2.28
N GLN A 263 8.14 -18.92 2.44
CA GLN A 263 7.88 -19.56 3.73
C GLN A 263 9.00 -20.54 4.08
N ALA A 264 9.34 -20.64 5.37
CA ALA A 264 10.34 -21.58 5.87
C ALA A 264 9.98 -22.08 7.27
N ASP A 265 10.26 -23.37 7.54
CA ASP A 265 10.12 -23.98 8.88
C ASP A 265 11.14 -23.42 9.89
N ARG A 266 12.19 -22.76 9.39
CA ARG A 266 13.24 -22.12 10.19
C ARG A 266 13.72 -20.83 9.53
N VAL A 267 13.45 -19.72 10.18
CA VAL A 267 14.04 -18.40 9.98
C VAL A 267 14.91 -18.09 11.20
N GLU A 268 15.99 -17.32 11.01
CA GLU A 268 16.88 -16.87 12.09
C GLU A 268 16.96 -15.34 12.06
N VAL A 269 16.50 -14.70 13.13
CA VAL A 269 16.62 -13.26 13.36
C VAL A 269 17.76 -13.09 14.35
N THR A 270 18.94 -12.70 13.86
CA THR A 270 20.18 -12.68 14.68
C THR A 270 20.57 -11.28 15.11
N THR A 271 20.04 -10.25 14.47
CA THR A 271 20.26 -8.85 14.82
C THR A 271 19.61 -8.52 16.15
N LEU A 272 20.34 -7.73 16.94
CA LEU A 272 19.95 -7.28 18.27
C LEU A 272 19.58 -5.80 18.23
N ARG A 273 18.65 -5.39 19.10
CA ARG A 273 18.42 -3.98 19.39
C ARG A 273 19.57 -3.42 20.24
N GLN A 274 19.89 -2.15 20.04
CA GLN A 274 20.75 -1.41 20.96
C GLN A 274 19.88 -0.46 21.79
N PRO A 275 19.54 -0.81 23.06
CA PRO A 275 18.74 0.08 23.90
C PRO A 275 19.50 1.37 24.20
N LYS A 276 18.81 2.51 24.13
CA LYS A 276 19.38 3.80 24.55
C LYS A 276 19.43 3.85 26.08
N PRO A 277 20.54 4.27 26.70
CA PRO A 277 20.62 4.37 28.16
C PRO A 277 19.60 5.39 28.68
N HIS A 278 18.76 4.97 29.61
CA HIS A 278 17.76 5.83 30.24
C HIS A 278 18.43 6.78 31.25
N GLN A 279 18.07 8.07 31.19
CA GLN A 279 18.62 9.09 32.09
C GLN A 279 17.83 9.24 33.39
N TYR A 280 16.54 8.88 33.38
CA TYR A 280 15.60 9.12 34.49
C TYR A 280 14.85 7.86 34.94
N ALA A 281 14.46 6.99 33.99
CA ALA A 281 13.78 5.75 34.32
C ALA A 281 14.76 4.76 35.01
N GLN A 282 14.31 4.18 36.12
CA GLN A 282 14.99 3.12 36.87
C GLN A 282 13.98 1.98 37.11
N PRO A 283 14.46 0.73 37.27
CA PRO A 283 13.57 -0.39 37.58
C PRO A 283 12.92 -0.22 38.94
N VAL A 284 11.78 -0.91 39.11
CA VAL A 284 11.15 -1.06 40.42
C VAL A 284 11.92 -2.13 41.19
N LYS A 285 12.39 -1.79 42.39
CA LYS A 285 13.09 -2.71 43.30
C LYS A 285 12.16 -3.72 43.97
#